data_AF-A0A0R1LTA6-F1
#
_entry.id   AF-A0A0R1LTA6-F1
#
_cell.length_a   1.000
_cell.length_b   1.000
_cell.length_c   1.000
_cell.angle_alpha   90.00
_cell.angle_beta   90.00
_cell.angle_gamma   90.00
#
_symmetry.space_group_name_H-M   'P 1'
#
loop_
_entity.id
_entity.type
_entity.pdbx_description
1 polymer ?
#
loop_
_entity_poly.entity_id
_entity_poly.type
_entity_poly.pdbx_seq_one_letter_code
_entity_poly.pdbx_strand_id
1 'polypeptide(L)'
;MSPHLTKKHHTVAIVIICCLIGVFGISLFTRQGNLQSKQLMPHTQKMLANHVKVSFVTHRGRLLKTYYWSTSHSQGRDTDVTDIFNSDIIEPNSGINNHIPLDYQFDQTDLKNIKTLRNVRLGSAITLVVAKIDPADRPTGFSRLIKWLVSG
;
A
#
# COMPACT_ATOMS: atom_id res chain seq x y z
N MET A 1 -48.32 26.83 35.44
CA MET A 1 -46.89 27.11 35.15
C MET A 1 -46.36 26.06 34.19
N SER A 2 -45.61 26.51 33.19
CA SER A 2 -45.35 25.86 31.90
C SER A 2 -44.20 24.84 31.92
N PRO A 3 -44.34 23.63 31.31
CA PRO A 3 -43.21 22.80 30.92
C PRO A 3 -43.03 22.85 29.40
N HIS A 4 -43.07 24.04 28.78
CA HIS A 4 -42.96 24.18 27.32
C HIS A 4 -41.56 24.59 26.83
N LEU A 5 -40.63 24.85 27.76
CA LEU A 5 -39.27 25.37 27.48
C LEU A 5 -38.21 24.29 27.21
N THR A 6 -38.43 23.02 27.57
CA THR A 6 -37.40 21.98 27.43
C THR A 6 -37.39 21.30 26.05
N LYS A 7 -38.55 21.09 25.42
CA LYS A 7 -38.65 20.41 24.12
C LYS A 7 -38.05 21.20 22.96
N LYS A 8 -38.26 22.54 22.93
CA LYS A 8 -37.75 23.41 21.87
C LYS A 8 -36.21 23.44 21.82
N HIS A 9 -35.55 23.48 22.98
CA HIS A 9 -34.09 23.47 23.07
C HIS A 9 -33.49 22.14 22.62
N HIS A 10 -34.19 21.04 22.89
CA HIS A 10 -33.76 19.70 22.44
C HIS A 10 -33.88 19.54 20.92
N THR A 11 -34.98 20.01 20.32
CA THR A 11 -35.14 20.02 18.86
C THR A 11 -34.08 20.88 18.18
N VAL A 12 -33.79 22.07 18.71
CA VAL A 12 -32.76 22.96 18.17
C VAL A 12 -31.36 22.33 18.26
N ALA A 13 -31.03 21.66 19.38
CA ALA A 13 -29.76 20.96 19.53
C ALA A 13 -29.58 19.83 18.51
N ILE A 14 -30.64 19.05 18.24
CA ILE A 14 -30.61 17.96 17.24
C ILE A 14 -30.38 18.53 15.84
N VAL A 15 -31.04 19.63 15.46
CA VAL A 15 -30.83 20.27 14.15
C VAL A 15 -29.38 20.75 13.99
N ILE A 16 -28.80 21.35 15.02
CA ILE A 16 -27.40 21.80 14.99
C ILE A 16 -26.45 20.61 14.82
N ILE A 17 -26.65 19.52 15.57
CA ILE A 17 -25.83 18.31 15.46
C ILE A 17 -25.96 17.68 14.06
N CYS A 18 -27.18 17.58 13.53
CA CYS A 18 -27.40 17.08 12.17
C CYS A 18 -26.75 17.97 11.11
N CYS A 19 -26.78 19.30 11.26
CA CYS A 19 -26.06 20.22 10.39
C CYS A 19 -24.55 20.02 10.48
N LEU A 20 -23.99 19.85 11.68
CA LEU A 20 -22.56 19.61 11.86
C LEU A 20 -22.13 18.27 11.25
N ILE A 21 -22.90 17.20 11.44
CA ILE A 21 -22.62 15.90 10.82
C ILE A 21 -22.77 15.97 9.30
N GLY A 22 -23.78 16.69 8.79
CA GLY A 22 -23.98 16.89 7.35
C GLY A 22 -22.81 17.65 6.71
N VAL A 23 -22.44 18.80 7.27
CA VAL A 23 -21.33 19.63 6.76
C VAL A 23 -20.00 18.89 6.87
N PHE A 24 -19.75 18.19 7.97
CA PHE A 24 -18.51 17.43 8.16
C PHE A 24 -18.46 16.16 7.29
N GLY A 25 -19.58 15.48 7.11
CA GLY A 25 -19.70 14.32 6.22
C GLY A 25 -19.50 14.70 4.75
N ILE A 26 -20.11 15.82 4.30
CA ILE A 26 -19.95 16.33 2.94
C ILE A 26 -18.53 16.85 2.69
N SER A 27 -17.88 17.48 3.69
CA SER A 27 -16.48 17.92 3.56
C SER A 27 -15.50 16.76 3.43
N LEU A 28 -15.74 15.65 4.14
CA LEU A 28 -14.94 14.43 4.01
C LEU A 28 -15.16 13.76 2.65
N PHE A 29 -16.41 13.68 2.18
CA PHE A 29 -16.75 13.12 0.86
C PHE A 29 -16.15 13.92 -0.31
N THR A 30 -16.19 15.26 -0.24
CA THR A 30 -15.60 16.12 -1.27
C THR A 30 -14.07 16.05 -1.29
N ARG A 31 -13.42 15.83 -0.13
CA ARG A 31 -11.97 15.56 -0.07
C ARG A 31 -11.61 14.25 -0.77
N GLN A 32 -12.44 13.21 -0.62
CA GLN A 32 -12.23 11.91 -1.25
C GLN A 32 -12.44 11.97 -2.78
N GLY A 33 -13.40 12.75 -3.26
CA GLY A 33 -13.62 12.99 -4.70
C GLY A 33 -12.49 13.76 -5.38
N ASN A 34 -11.90 14.75 -4.70
CA ASN A 34 -10.77 15.52 -5.25
C ASN A 34 -9.45 14.74 -5.29
N LEU A 35 -9.27 13.74 -4.42
CA LEU A 35 -8.12 12.83 -4.50
C LEU A 35 -8.19 11.88 -5.71
N GLN A 36 -9.38 11.70 -6.31
CA GLN A 36 -9.59 10.92 -7.53
C GLN A 36 -9.62 11.78 -8.80
N SER A 37 -9.40 13.10 -8.70
CA SER A 37 -9.33 13.99 -9.86
C SER A 37 -8.15 13.63 -10.78
N LYS A 38 -8.46 13.33 -12.04
CA LYS A 38 -7.49 13.08 -13.13
C LYS A 38 -6.46 14.22 -13.33
N GLN A 39 -6.69 15.39 -12.73
CA GLN A 39 -5.79 16.54 -12.84
C GLN A 39 -4.55 16.42 -11.92
N LEU A 40 -4.62 15.61 -10.85
CA LEU A 40 -3.47 15.18 -10.02
C LEU A 40 -2.76 13.94 -10.59
N MET A 41 -3.32 13.30 -11.62
CA MET A 41 -2.76 12.10 -12.25
C MET A 41 -1.49 12.29 -13.10
N PRO A 42 -1.19 13.42 -13.77
CA PRO A 42 -0.01 13.48 -14.65
C PRO A 42 1.30 13.45 -13.85
N HIS A 43 1.33 14.05 -12.66
CA HIS A 43 2.51 14.02 -11.79
C HIS A 43 2.69 12.64 -11.12
N THR A 44 1.60 11.98 -10.74
CA THR A 44 1.65 10.61 -10.20
C THR A 44 2.02 9.60 -11.29
N GLN A 45 1.55 9.76 -12.54
CA GLN A 45 1.98 8.93 -13.68
C GLN A 45 3.47 9.11 -14.00
N LYS A 46 3.99 10.34 -13.95
CA LYS A 46 5.43 10.60 -14.09
C LYS A 46 6.26 10.01 -12.95
N MET A 47 5.75 10.08 -11.71
CA MET A 47 6.37 9.38 -10.58
C MET A 47 6.39 7.87 -10.80
N LEU A 48 5.26 7.28 -11.20
CA LEU A 48 5.14 5.84 -11.46
C LEU A 48 6.04 5.37 -12.60
N ALA A 49 6.36 6.21 -13.57
CA ALA A 49 7.27 5.88 -14.67
C ALA A 49 8.70 5.54 -14.19
N ASN A 50 9.10 6.04 -13.01
CA ASN A 50 10.40 5.77 -12.39
C ASN A 50 10.33 4.71 -11.28
N HIS A 51 9.19 4.04 -11.12
CA HIS A 51 9.00 3.01 -10.10
C HIS A 51 8.57 1.69 -10.74
N VAL A 52 8.95 0.59 -10.12
CA VAL A 52 8.37 -0.73 -10.36
C VAL A 52 7.23 -0.90 -9.36
N LYS A 53 6.01 -1.08 -9.84
CA LYS A 53 4.86 -1.40 -8.98
C LYS A 53 4.89 -2.89 -8.67
N VAL A 54 5.12 -3.25 -7.42
CA VAL A 54 5.24 -4.63 -6.97
C VAL A 54 4.02 -5.03 -6.17
N SER A 55 3.32 -6.05 -6.65
CA SER A 55 2.15 -6.61 -5.97
C SER A 55 2.53 -7.94 -5.32
N PHE A 56 2.51 -7.99 -3.99
CA PHE A 56 2.70 -9.24 -3.25
C PHE A 56 1.38 -10.00 -3.19
N VAL A 57 1.35 -11.19 -3.78
CA VAL A 57 0.15 -12.03 -3.84
C VAL A 57 0.43 -13.39 -3.21
N THR A 58 -0.60 -14.03 -2.66
CA THR A 58 -0.51 -15.43 -2.27
C THR A 58 -0.46 -16.33 -3.52
N HIS A 59 -0.10 -17.60 -3.35
CA HIS A 59 -0.17 -18.59 -4.44
C HIS A 59 -1.58 -18.72 -5.05
N ARG A 60 -2.62 -18.41 -4.27
CA ARG A 60 -4.04 -18.37 -4.72
C ARG A 60 -4.43 -17.05 -5.40
N GLY A 61 -3.49 -16.13 -5.61
CA GLY A 61 -3.71 -14.84 -6.27
C GLY A 61 -4.32 -13.75 -5.38
N ARG A 62 -4.42 -13.95 -4.06
CA ARG A 62 -4.92 -12.90 -3.16
C ARG A 62 -3.86 -11.82 -2.99
N LEU A 63 -4.18 -10.58 -3.32
CA LEU A 63 -3.34 -9.42 -3.04
C LEU A 63 -3.17 -9.21 -1.53
N LEU A 64 -1.93 -9.08 -1.09
CA LEU A 64 -1.58 -8.81 0.30
C LEU A 64 -1.14 -7.35 0.49
N LYS A 65 -0.24 -6.87 -0.38
CA LYS A 65 0.32 -5.51 -0.32
C LYS A 65 0.82 -5.09 -1.70
N THR A 66 0.77 -3.79 -1.97
CA THR A 66 1.45 -3.18 -3.11
C THR A 66 2.58 -2.30 -2.59
N TYR A 67 3.76 -2.40 -3.19
CA TYR A 67 4.92 -1.56 -2.91
C TYR A 67 5.44 -0.93 -4.20
N TYR A 68 5.94 0.30 -4.12
CA TYR A 68 6.51 1.00 -5.26
C TYR A 68 8.03 1.06 -5.06
N TRP A 69 8.74 0.19 -5.78
CA TRP A 69 10.19 0.13 -5.71
C TRP A 69 10.81 1.10 -6.71
N SER A 70 11.88 1.77 -6.31
CA SER A 70 12.70 2.59 -7.20
C SER A 70 14.15 2.50 -6.77
N THR A 71 15.05 2.92 -7.66
CA THR A 71 16.47 3.00 -7.38
C THR A 71 17.00 4.35 -7.83
N SER A 72 17.98 4.89 -7.09
CA SER A 72 18.70 6.11 -7.45
C SER A 72 19.60 5.93 -8.69
N HIS A 73 19.91 4.68 -9.04
CA HIS A 73 20.90 4.33 -10.07
C HIS A 73 20.35 4.34 -11.50
N SER A 74 19.03 4.49 -11.69
CA SER A 74 18.41 4.48 -13.02
C SER A 74 17.32 5.54 -13.12
N GLN A 75 17.36 6.34 -14.18
CA GLN A 75 16.36 7.37 -14.45
C GLN A 75 15.72 7.11 -15.80
N GLY A 76 14.38 7.03 -15.83
CA GLY A 76 13.61 6.91 -17.05
C GLY A 76 12.82 5.62 -17.15
N ARG A 77 11.61 5.76 -17.71
CA ARG A 77 10.70 4.66 -18.01
C ARG A 77 11.36 3.61 -18.91
N ASP A 78 11.00 2.35 -18.71
CA ASP A 78 11.45 1.19 -19.48
C ASP A 78 12.93 0.83 -19.34
N THR A 79 13.66 1.51 -18.42
CA THR A 79 15.02 1.13 -18.04
C THR A 79 14.99 -0.24 -17.39
N ASP A 80 15.87 -1.12 -17.87
CA ASP A 80 16.08 -2.44 -17.26
C ASP A 80 16.78 -2.28 -15.91
N VAL A 81 16.13 -2.78 -14.87
CA VAL A 81 16.59 -2.73 -13.47
C VAL A 81 16.61 -4.13 -12.87
N THR A 82 16.55 -5.16 -13.72
CA THR A 82 16.42 -6.56 -13.31
C THR A 82 17.48 -6.97 -12.29
N ASP A 83 18.74 -6.65 -12.52
CA ASP A 83 19.84 -7.08 -11.64
C ASP A 83 19.76 -6.42 -10.25
N ILE A 84 19.50 -5.11 -10.21
CA ILE A 84 19.37 -4.35 -8.97
C ILE A 84 18.14 -4.82 -8.19
N PHE A 85 17.02 -4.98 -8.89
CA PHE A 85 15.78 -5.47 -8.30
C PHE A 85 15.94 -6.89 -7.72
N ASN A 86 16.66 -7.75 -8.44
CA ASN A 86 16.92 -9.13 -8.01
C ASN A 86 17.81 -9.18 -6.76
N SER A 87 18.84 -8.33 -6.68
CA SER A 87 19.66 -8.19 -5.46
C SER A 87 18.79 -7.77 -4.27
N ASP A 88 17.95 -6.74 -4.43
CA ASP A 88 17.10 -6.21 -3.36
C ASP A 88 16.03 -7.20 -2.83
N ILE A 89 15.52 -8.11 -3.68
CA ILE A 89 14.49 -9.10 -3.27
C ILE A 89 15.11 -10.38 -2.71
N ILE A 90 16.28 -10.79 -3.22
CA ILE A 90 16.96 -12.03 -2.80
C ILE A 90 17.71 -11.81 -1.49
N GLU A 91 18.32 -10.64 -1.29
CA GLU A 91 19.09 -10.34 -0.09
C GLU A 91 18.18 -10.24 1.15
N PRO A 92 18.44 -11.03 2.20
CA PRO A 92 17.69 -10.96 3.44
C PRO A 92 17.81 -9.56 4.05
N ASN A 93 16.67 -9.01 4.49
CA ASN A 93 16.59 -7.66 5.07
C ASN A 93 17.02 -6.51 4.14
N SER A 94 17.02 -6.72 2.82
CA SER A 94 17.31 -5.67 1.84
C SER A 94 16.05 -5.04 1.27
N GLY A 95 16.23 -3.89 0.63
CA GLY A 95 15.24 -2.97 0.04
C GLY A 95 13.81 -3.51 0.01
N ILE A 96 13.48 -4.31 -1.00
CA ILE A 96 12.11 -4.80 -1.19
C ILE A 96 11.74 -6.02 -0.34
N ASN A 97 12.71 -6.84 0.07
CA ASN A 97 12.47 -7.98 0.95
C ASN A 97 11.82 -7.55 2.28
N ASN A 98 12.26 -6.41 2.83
CA ASN A 98 11.69 -5.79 4.03
C ASN A 98 10.23 -5.37 3.91
N HIS A 99 9.74 -5.16 2.68
CA HIS A 99 8.38 -4.71 2.41
C HIS A 99 7.40 -5.86 2.21
N ILE A 100 7.89 -7.11 2.22
CA ILE A 100 7.05 -8.31 2.19
C ILE A 100 6.22 -8.35 3.48
N PRO A 101 4.90 -8.62 3.38
CA PRO A 101 4.03 -8.75 4.54
C PRO A 101 4.60 -9.69 5.61
N LEU A 102 4.43 -9.31 6.87
CA LEU A 102 5.14 -9.88 8.01
C LEU A 102 5.13 -11.42 8.10
N ASP A 103 3.96 -12.04 7.89
CA ASP A 103 3.75 -13.49 8.00
C ASP A 103 4.05 -14.25 6.68
N TYR A 104 4.70 -13.59 5.71
CA TYR A 104 5.02 -14.12 4.39
C TYR A 104 6.50 -13.92 4.04
N GLN A 105 6.99 -14.77 3.14
CA GLN A 105 8.33 -14.71 2.59
C GLN A 105 8.32 -14.88 1.07
N PHE A 106 9.35 -14.36 0.42
CA PHE A 106 9.53 -14.54 -1.01
C PHE A 106 9.88 -15.99 -1.33
N ASP A 107 9.17 -16.60 -2.28
CA ASP A 107 9.46 -17.95 -2.74
C ASP A 107 10.35 -17.87 -3.99
N GLN A 108 11.64 -18.16 -3.81
CA GLN A 108 12.63 -18.16 -4.89
C GLN A 108 12.46 -19.34 -5.86
N THR A 109 11.71 -20.37 -5.46
CA THR A 109 11.51 -21.59 -6.26
C THR A 109 10.27 -21.53 -7.15
N ASP A 110 9.36 -20.58 -6.91
CA ASP A 110 8.13 -20.43 -7.70
C ASP A 110 8.45 -19.97 -9.14
N LEU A 111 8.00 -20.75 -10.12
CA LEU A 111 8.25 -20.50 -11.54
C LEU A 111 7.66 -19.16 -12.03
N LYS A 112 6.56 -18.68 -11.43
CA LYS A 112 5.95 -17.38 -11.79
C LYS A 112 6.85 -16.25 -11.32
N ASN A 113 7.46 -16.39 -10.14
CA ASN A 113 8.45 -15.44 -9.65
C ASN A 113 9.67 -15.43 -10.55
N ILE A 114 10.25 -16.58 -10.86
CA ILE A 114 11.41 -16.69 -11.75
C ILE A 114 11.12 -16.04 -13.11
N LYS A 115 9.94 -16.28 -13.69
CA LYS A 115 9.55 -15.64 -14.97
C LYS A 115 9.42 -14.12 -14.85
N THR A 116 8.86 -13.64 -13.74
CA THR A 116 8.65 -12.21 -13.49
C THR A 116 9.97 -11.47 -13.27
N LEU A 117 10.92 -12.10 -12.56
CA LEU A 117 12.24 -11.57 -12.26
C LEU A 117 13.22 -11.59 -13.45
N ARG A 118 12.82 -12.09 -14.63
CA ARG A 118 13.67 -12.09 -15.83
C ARG A 118 13.70 -10.76 -16.57
N ASN A 119 12.72 -9.90 -16.35
CA ASN A 119 12.60 -8.64 -17.08
C ASN A 119 11.81 -7.65 -16.24
N VAL A 120 12.51 -6.99 -15.32
CA VAL A 120 11.95 -5.95 -14.46
C VAL A 120 12.41 -4.60 -14.99
N ARG A 121 11.45 -3.74 -15.31
CA ARG A 121 11.72 -2.41 -15.87
C ARG A 121 11.03 -1.31 -15.08
N LEU A 122 11.62 -0.13 -15.04
CA LEU A 122 10.95 1.04 -14.47
C LEU A 122 9.65 1.37 -15.21
N GLY A 123 8.60 1.70 -14.46
CA GLY A 123 7.25 1.92 -14.99
C GLY A 123 6.44 0.65 -15.21
N SER A 124 7.03 -0.53 -15.00
CA SER A 124 6.31 -1.80 -15.08
C SER A 124 5.55 -2.12 -13.78
N ALA A 125 4.51 -2.94 -13.92
CA ALA A 125 3.82 -3.54 -12.80
C ALA A 125 4.07 -5.05 -12.79
N ILE A 126 4.61 -5.55 -11.69
CA ILE A 126 4.96 -6.95 -11.51
C ILE A 126 4.22 -7.54 -10.31
N THR A 127 4.10 -8.86 -10.33
CA THR A 127 3.44 -9.62 -9.28
C THR A 127 4.40 -10.65 -8.72
N LEU A 128 4.63 -10.60 -7.42
CA LEU A 128 5.47 -11.56 -6.71
C LEU A 128 4.59 -12.45 -5.83
N VAL A 129 4.67 -13.75 -6.07
CA VAL A 129 4.05 -14.78 -5.26
C VAL A 129 4.85 -14.94 -3.97
N VAL A 130 4.18 -14.84 -2.83
CA VAL A 130 4.78 -15.02 -1.51
C VAL A 130 4.13 -16.21 -0.80
N ALA A 131 4.98 -16.97 -0.10
CA ALA A 131 4.58 -18.12 0.70
C ALA A 131 4.37 -17.70 2.15
N LYS A 132 3.42 -18.34 2.83
CA LYS A 132 3.20 -18.11 4.26
C LYS A 132 4.33 -18.76 5.05
N ILE A 133 4.90 -18.03 6.01
CA ILE A 133 5.97 -18.56 6.86
C ILE A 133 5.38 -19.57 7.85
N ASP A 134 6.09 -20.69 8.02
CA ASP A 134 5.77 -21.70 9.04
C ASP A 134 5.73 -21.03 10.42
N PRO A 135 4.73 -21.33 11.28
CA PRO A 135 4.69 -20.82 12.65
C PRO A 135 6.02 -20.85 13.41
N ALA A 136 6.87 -21.86 13.19
CA ALA A 136 8.17 -21.99 13.85
C ALA A 136 9.18 -20.92 13.43
N ASP A 137 9.12 -20.47 12.18
CA ASP A 137 10.08 -19.53 11.57
C ASP A 137 9.58 -18.09 11.56
N ARG A 138 8.43 -17.81 12.17
CA ARG A 138 7.86 -16.46 12.18
C ARG A 138 8.72 -15.53 13.05
N PRO A 139 8.92 -14.27 12.61
CA PRO A 139 9.55 -13.27 13.45
C PRO A 139 8.74 -13.10 14.75
N THR A 140 9.42 -13.21 15.89
CA THR A 140 8.86 -13.05 17.24
C THR A 140 9.50 -11.86 17.96
N GLY A 141 8.78 -11.30 18.94
CA GLY A 141 9.27 -10.21 19.79
C GLY A 141 9.70 -8.96 19.01
N PHE A 142 10.93 -8.50 19.25
CA PHE A 142 11.48 -7.25 18.69
C PHE A 142 11.62 -7.29 17.16
N SER A 143 11.95 -8.44 16.57
CA SER A 143 12.03 -8.61 15.11
C SER A 143 10.70 -8.35 14.41
N ARG A 144 9.58 -8.76 15.05
CA ARG A 144 8.22 -8.51 14.58
C ARG A 144 7.87 -7.02 14.65
N LEU A 145 8.31 -6.33 15.71
CA LEU A 145 8.10 -4.90 15.87
C LEU A 145 8.85 -4.10 14.80
N ILE A 146 10.13 -4.42 14.55
CA ILE A 146 10.95 -3.75 13.52
C ILE A 146 10.31 -3.96 12.14
N LYS A 147 9.97 -5.21 11.79
CA LYS A 147 9.38 -5.50 10.48
C LYS A 147 7.99 -4.87 10.34
N TRP A 148 7.21 -4.75 11.41
CA TRP A 148 5.96 -3.99 11.42
C TRP A 148 6.19 -2.49 11.20
N LEU A 149 7.18 -1.87 11.84
CA LEU A 149 7.52 -0.45 11.64
C LEU A 149 7.96 -0.15 10.20
N VAL A 150 8.70 -1.07 9.58
CA VAL A 150 9.17 -0.91 8.19
C VAL A 150 8.05 -1.25 7.19
N SER A 151 7.11 -2.11 7.56
CA SER A 151 6.01 -2.55 6.69
C SER A 151 4.71 -1.74 6.84
N GLY A 152 4.52 -1.02 7.94
CA GLY A 152 3.33 -0.20 8.23
C GLY A 152 3.31 1.09 7.44
#